data_AF-A0A956VMH7-F1
#
_entry.id   AF-A0A956VMH7-F1
#
_cell.length_a   1.000
_cell.length_b   1.000
_cell.length_c   1.000
_cell.angle_alpha   90.00
_cell.angle_beta   90.00
_cell.angle_gamma   90.00
#
_symmetry.space_group_name_H-M   'P 1'
#
loop_
_entity.id
_entity.type
_entity.pdbx_description
1 polymer ?
#
loop_
_entity_poly.entity_id
_entity_poly.type
_entity_poly.pdbx_seq_one_letter_code
_entity_poly.pdbx_strand_id
1 'polypeptide(L)'
;TRTLTPGPSATATPTPTKTPTPTATAQATATPTPTPSPTPVPPPPASGAKGQLTTAWQSAAALLGTSGGVYDTSINAALTSLNAALAGSYWTDDDHVTSSNVFQSVQTAATQLSGIPGSAAASDEMAGAAHSLATTLLAEAIAAGGNPAQIAQALSKLSAGDTARLAGDYAGAIHQYRLAWNHAGNA
;
A
#
# COMPACT_ATOMS: atom_id res chain seq x y z
N THR A 1 -18.26 13.73 100.05
CA THR A 1 -19.58 13.14 99.72
C THR A 1 -19.35 12.05 98.69
N ARG A 2 -19.67 10.77 98.98
CA ARG A 2 -19.42 9.63 98.08
C ARG A 2 -20.63 9.39 97.17
N THR A 3 -20.40 9.31 95.86
CA THR A 3 -21.42 9.07 94.82
C THR A 3 -21.30 7.63 94.31
N LEU A 4 -22.39 6.87 94.33
CA LEU A 4 -22.46 5.50 93.82
C LEU A 4 -22.89 5.51 92.34
N THR A 5 -22.14 4.79 91.50
CA THR A 5 -22.33 4.68 90.04
C THR A 5 -23.21 3.45 89.71
N PRO A 6 -24.20 3.53 88.79
CA PRO A 6 -25.04 2.40 88.42
C PRO A 6 -24.33 1.45 87.44
N GLY A 7 -24.60 0.15 87.59
CA GLY A 7 -23.98 -0.96 86.86
C GLY A 7 -24.50 -1.18 85.42
N PRO A 8 -23.77 -1.95 84.60
CA PRO A 8 -24.00 -2.05 83.16
C PRO A 8 -25.19 -2.93 82.77
N SER A 9 -25.91 -2.46 81.76
CA SER A 9 -27.09 -3.08 81.12
C SER A 9 -26.68 -4.19 80.15
N ALA A 10 -27.37 -5.33 80.20
CA ALA A 10 -27.08 -6.51 79.38
C ALA A 10 -27.48 -6.28 77.91
N THR A 11 -26.54 -6.56 77.01
CA THR A 11 -26.69 -6.39 75.55
C THR A 11 -27.33 -7.64 74.92
N ALA A 12 -28.38 -7.45 74.13
CA ALA A 12 -29.08 -8.52 73.42
C ALA A 12 -28.28 -9.06 72.23
N THR A 13 -28.30 -10.39 72.06
CA THR A 13 -27.60 -11.14 71.01
C THR A 13 -28.34 -11.06 69.67
N PRO A 14 -27.67 -10.74 68.54
CA PRO A 14 -28.32 -10.65 67.24
C PRO A 14 -28.62 -12.03 66.63
N THR A 15 -29.78 -12.13 65.97
CA THR A 15 -30.27 -13.31 65.26
C THR A 15 -29.54 -13.50 63.92
N PRO A 16 -29.13 -14.72 63.54
CA PRO A 16 -28.40 -14.96 62.29
C PRO A 16 -29.28 -14.80 61.04
N THR A 17 -28.78 -14.03 60.08
CA THR A 17 -29.42 -13.78 58.76
C THR A 17 -29.15 -14.95 57.81
N LYS A 18 -30.19 -15.44 57.12
CA LYS A 18 -30.09 -16.53 56.14
C LYS A 18 -29.36 -16.07 54.88
N THR A 19 -28.37 -16.86 54.45
CA THR A 19 -27.56 -16.64 53.25
C THR A 19 -28.38 -16.94 51.98
N PRO A 20 -28.35 -16.08 50.95
CA PRO A 20 -29.05 -16.33 49.69
C PRO A 20 -28.40 -17.46 48.88
N THR A 21 -29.23 -18.27 48.23
CA THR A 21 -28.84 -19.36 47.33
C THR A 21 -28.39 -18.79 45.97
N PRO A 22 -27.27 -19.25 45.39
CA PRO A 22 -26.80 -18.75 44.10
C PRO A 22 -27.73 -19.19 42.94
N THR A 23 -28.12 -18.22 42.12
CA THR A 23 -28.89 -18.43 40.89
C THR A 23 -27.97 -18.90 39.76
N ALA A 24 -28.36 -19.98 39.07
CA ALA A 24 -27.60 -20.53 37.95
C ALA A 24 -27.56 -19.55 36.76
N THR A 25 -26.36 -19.18 36.34
CA THR A 25 -26.09 -18.28 35.22
C THR A 25 -26.28 -19.01 33.88
N ALA A 26 -27.06 -18.43 32.96
CA ALA A 26 -27.29 -19.00 31.64
C ALA A 26 -25.97 -19.10 30.84
N GLN A 27 -25.75 -20.27 30.23
CA GLN A 27 -24.57 -20.59 29.42
C GLN A 27 -24.62 -19.81 28.09
N ALA A 28 -23.57 -19.03 27.82
CA ALA A 28 -23.47 -18.25 26.59
C ALA A 28 -23.37 -19.17 25.36
N THR A 29 -24.26 -18.95 24.39
CA THR A 29 -24.26 -19.63 23.09
C THR A 29 -23.09 -19.11 22.25
N ALA A 30 -22.25 -20.00 21.73
CA ALA A 30 -21.11 -19.62 20.89
C ALA A 30 -21.60 -19.01 19.56
N THR A 31 -21.20 -17.77 19.28
CA THR A 31 -21.43 -17.09 18.00
C THR A 31 -20.60 -17.77 16.90
N PRO A 32 -21.18 -18.13 15.74
CA PRO A 32 -20.43 -18.73 14.66
C PRO A 32 -19.33 -17.78 14.17
N THR A 33 -18.12 -18.31 14.04
CA THR A 33 -16.97 -17.59 13.49
C THR A 33 -17.22 -17.30 12.00
N PRO A 34 -17.06 -16.05 11.53
CA PRO A 34 -17.20 -15.75 10.11
C PRO A 34 -16.18 -16.57 9.32
N THR A 35 -16.64 -17.18 8.23
CA THR A 35 -15.76 -17.90 7.30
C THR A 35 -14.82 -16.90 6.65
N PRO A 36 -13.49 -17.13 6.64
CA PRO A 36 -12.56 -16.22 5.97
C PRO A 36 -12.93 -16.12 4.49
N SER A 37 -13.05 -14.88 4.01
CA SER A 37 -13.22 -14.58 2.58
C SER A 37 -12.02 -15.17 1.80
N PRO A 38 -12.21 -15.76 0.62
CA PRO A 38 -11.09 -16.25 -0.18
C PRO A 38 -10.10 -15.12 -0.42
N THR A 39 -8.84 -15.35 -0.04
CA THR A 39 -7.73 -14.47 -0.39
C THR A 39 -7.58 -14.48 -1.91
N PRO A 40 -7.60 -13.31 -2.58
CA PRO A 40 -7.36 -13.26 -4.03
C PRO A 40 -6.00 -13.90 -4.34
N VAL A 41 -5.98 -14.79 -5.33
CA VAL A 41 -4.74 -15.39 -5.85
C VAL A 41 -3.93 -14.27 -6.51
N PRO A 42 -2.65 -14.07 -6.14
CA PRO A 42 -1.82 -13.06 -6.80
C PRO A 42 -1.65 -13.42 -8.29
N PRO A 43 -1.68 -12.43 -9.20
CA PRO A 43 -1.40 -12.65 -10.60
C PRO A 43 0.02 -13.24 -10.79
N PRO A 44 0.27 -13.99 -11.87
CA PRO A 44 1.61 -14.48 -12.18
C PRO A 44 2.58 -13.30 -12.31
N PRO A 45 3.88 -13.48 -11.95
CA PRO A 45 4.86 -12.42 -12.10
C PRO A 45 4.94 -12.03 -13.56
N ALA A 46 4.66 -10.76 -13.83
CA ALA A 46 4.68 -10.25 -15.19
C ALA A 46 6.13 -10.21 -15.69
N SER A 47 6.38 -10.71 -16.89
CA SER A 47 7.69 -10.65 -17.52
C SER A 47 7.97 -9.20 -17.92
N GLY A 48 8.92 -8.56 -17.23
CA GLY A 48 9.39 -7.22 -17.53
C GLY A 48 8.49 -6.06 -17.09
N ALA A 49 9.00 -4.84 -17.26
CA ALA A 49 8.35 -3.60 -16.81
C ALA A 49 6.98 -3.39 -17.46
N LYS A 50 6.83 -3.71 -18.75
CA LYS A 50 5.55 -3.60 -19.46
C LYS A 50 4.49 -4.55 -18.91
N GLY A 51 4.92 -5.75 -18.53
CA GLY A 51 4.08 -6.71 -17.82
C GLY A 51 3.59 -6.14 -16.49
N GLN A 52 4.48 -5.55 -15.70
CA GLN A 52 4.13 -4.95 -14.40
C GLN A 52 3.09 -3.82 -14.57
N LEU A 53 3.23 -2.97 -15.60
CA LEU A 53 2.22 -1.96 -15.91
C LEU A 53 0.86 -2.56 -16.30
N THR A 54 0.86 -3.71 -16.96
CA THR A 54 -0.39 -4.44 -17.27
C THR A 54 -1.06 -4.95 -16.00
N THR A 55 -0.29 -5.50 -15.06
CA THR A 55 -0.79 -5.90 -13.73
C THR A 55 -1.31 -4.71 -12.93
N ALA A 56 -0.62 -3.58 -12.96
CA ALA A 56 -1.06 -2.34 -12.34
C ALA A 56 -2.40 -1.86 -12.91
N TRP A 57 -2.56 -1.93 -14.24
CA TRP A 57 -3.82 -1.60 -14.92
C TRP A 57 -4.97 -2.50 -14.45
N GLN A 58 -4.76 -3.82 -14.39
CA GLN A 58 -5.77 -4.77 -13.92
C GLN A 58 -6.15 -4.50 -12.45
N SER A 59 -5.15 -4.22 -11.61
CA SER A 59 -5.35 -3.91 -10.19
C SER A 59 -6.15 -2.61 -10.01
N ALA A 60 -5.85 -1.58 -10.80
CA ALA A 60 -6.62 -0.33 -10.79
C ALA A 60 -8.06 -0.54 -11.29
N ALA A 61 -8.26 -1.37 -12.32
CA ALA A 61 -9.58 -1.65 -12.88
C ALA A 61 -10.49 -2.38 -11.87
N ALA A 62 -9.93 -3.27 -11.06
CA ALA A 62 -10.67 -3.97 -10.01
C ALA A 62 -11.28 -3.03 -8.95
N LEU A 63 -10.72 -1.82 -8.76
CA LEU A 63 -11.21 -0.84 -7.80
C LEU A 63 -12.59 -0.26 -8.17
N LEU A 64 -12.96 -0.24 -9.46
CA LEU A 64 -14.26 0.26 -9.91
C LEU A 64 -15.43 -0.52 -9.32
N GLY A 65 -15.25 -1.82 -9.08
CA GLY A 65 -16.29 -2.67 -8.47
C GLY A 65 -16.46 -2.46 -6.96
N THR A 66 -15.45 -1.90 -6.28
CA THR A 66 -15.40 -1.79 -4.82
C THR A 66 -15.53 -0.36 -4.31
N SER A 67 -15.36 0.65 -5.18
CA SER A 67 -15.38 2.08 -4.83
C SER A 67 -16.77 2.61 -4.45
N GLY A 68 -17.84 1.90 -4.80
CA GLY A 68 -19.21 2.41 -4.70
C GLY A 68 -19.47 3.66 -5.55
N GLY A 69 -18.66 3.90 -6.59
CA GLY A 69 -18.80 5.04 -7.51
C GLY A 69 -18.04 6.31 -7.09
N VAL A 70 -17.60 6.41 -5.84
CA VAL A 70 -17.01 7.65 -5.28
C VAL A 70 -15.71 8.06 -5.98
N TYR A 71 -14.94 7.06 -6.44
CA TYR A 71 -13.61 7.26 -7.01
C TYR A 71 -13.53 6.98 -8.51
N ASP A 72 -14.66 6.69 -9.17
CA ASP A 72 -14.66 6.18 -10.54
C ASP A 72 -14.03 7.14 -11.53
N THR A 73 -14.22 8.45 -11.37
CA THR A 73 -13.58 9.46 -12.22
C THR A 73 -12.06 9.38 -12.13
N SER A 74 -11.50 9.33 -10.91
CA SER A 74 -10.05 9.25 -10.70
C SER A 74 -9.48 7.91 -11.16
N ILE A 75 -10.19 6.80 -10.89
CA ILE A 75 -9.78 5.47 -11.35
C ILE A 75 -9.78 5.41 -12.89
N ASN A 76 -10.81 5.91 -13.56
CA ASN A 76 -10.87 5.94 -15.03
C ASN A 76 -9.77 6.84 -15.64
N ALA A 77 -9.44 7.96 -14.99
CA ALA A 77 -8.31 8.80 -15.40
C ALA A 77 -6.97 8.07 -15.25
N ALA A 78 -6.78 7.30 -14.17
CA ALA A 78 -5.61 6.45 -13.97
C ALA A 78 -5.52 5.35 -15.05
N LEU A 79 -6.61 4.65 -15.34
CA LEU A 79 -6.68 3.61 -16.37
C LEU A 79 -6.36 4.16 -17.77
N THR A 80 -6.86 5.36 -18.08
CA THR A 80 -6.55 6.06 -19.34
C THR A 80 -5.05 6.36 -19.44
N SER A 81 -4.44 6.83 -18.36
CA SER A 81 -3.02 7.14 -18.30
C SER A 81 -2.16 5.86 -18.41
N LEU A 82 -2.53 4.78 -17.73
CA LEU A 82 -1.86 3.48 -17.87
C LEU A 82 -1.96 2.90 -19.28
N ASN A 83 -3.13 3.03 -19.93
CA ASN A 83 -3.28 2.61 -21.31
C ASN A 83 -2.39 3.42 -22.27
N ALA A 84 -2.23 4.72 -22.02
CA ALA A 84 -1.28 5.55 -22.75
C ALA A 84 0.18 5.10 -22.52
N ALA A 85 0.54 4.72 -21.29
CA ALA A 85 1.87 4.18 -20.97
C ALA A 85 2.16 2.86 -21.71
N LEU A 86 1.14 2.03 -21.92
CA LEU A 86 1.22 0.74 -22.62
C LEU A 86 1.18 0.86 -24.15
N ALA A 87 1.08 2.08 -24.70
CA ALA A 87 1.04 2.29 -26.14
C ALA A 87 2.29 1.70 -26.82
N GLY A 88 2.10 0.79 -27.79
CA GLY A 88 3.19 0.04 -28.42
C GLY A 88 4.28 0.91 -29.07
N SER A 89 3.97 2.14 -29.47
CA SER A 89 4.95 3.09 -30.01
C SER A 89 6.01 3.55 -29.00
N TYR A 90 5.79 3.34 -27.70
CA TYR A 90 6.73 3.72 -26.65
C TYR A 90 7.67 2.60 -26.22
N TRP A 91 7.54 1.40 -26.80
CA TRP A 91 8.25 0.21 -26.37
C TRP A 91 9.00 -0.43 -27.53
N THR A 92 10.25 -0.82 -27.30
CA THR A 92 11.01 -1.68 -28.23
C THR A 92 10.75 -3.15 -27.91
N ASP A 93 10.70 -3.48 -26.62
CA ASP A 93 10.38 -4.78 -26.06
C ASP A 93 9.69 -4.61 -24.69
N ASP A 94 9.69 -5.62 -23.82
CA ASP A 94 8.99 -5.58 -22.53
C ASP A 94 9.75 -4.80 -21.43
N ASP A 95 11.04 -4.51 -21.63
CA ASP A 95 11.93 -3.86 -20.66
C ASP A 95 12.60 -2.57 -21.18
N HIS A 96 12.47 -2.27 -22.47
CA HIS A 96 13.02 -1.07 -23.08
C HIS A 96 11.94 -0.15 -23.64
N VAL A 97 11.96 1.10 -23.17
CA VAL A 97 11.11 2.17 -23.65
C VAL A 97 11.88 3.11 -24.58
N THR A 98 11.23 3.57 -25.64
CA THR A 98 11.75 4.57 -26.58
C THR A 98 11.39 6.00 -26.17
N SER A 99 10.49 6.16 -25.19
CA SER A 99 9.95 7.46 -24.79
C SER A 99 9.80 7.59 -23.28
N SER A 100 10.23 8.74 -22.74
CA SER A 100 9.99 9.12 -21.34
C SER A 100 8.52 9.41 -21.03
N ASN A 101 7.64 9.48 -22.04
CA ASN A 101 6.19 9.64 -21.88
C ASN A 101 5.56 8.47 -21.11
N VAL A 102 6.18 7.28 -21.13
CA VAL A 102 5.76 6.14 -20.29
C VAL A 102 5.80 6.55 -18.82
N PHE A 103 6.94 7.08 -18.35
CA PHE A 103 7.07 7.53 -16.96
C PHE A 103 6.09 8.64 -16.60
N GLN A 104 5.86 9.60 -17.50
CA GLN A 104 4.89 10.68 -17.23
C GLN A 104 3.47 10.13 -17.08
N SER A 105 3.07 9.22 -17.96
CA SER A 105 1.74 8.60 -17.93
C SER A 105 1.55 7.75 -16.67
N VAL A 106 2.57 6.97 -16.29
CA VAL A 106 2.60 6.17 -15.05
C VAL A 106 2.57 7.06 -13.81
N GLN A 107 3.32 8.18 -13.81
CA GLN A 107 3.29 9.16 -12.72
C GLN A 107 1.90 9.79 -12.58
N THR A 108 1.28 10.19 -13.70
CA THR A 108 -0.09 10.73 -13.69
C THR A 108 -1.07 9.71 -13.14
N ALA A 109 -0.99 8.44 -13.54
CA ALA A 109 -1.84 7.38 -13.00
C ALA A 109 -1.67 7.21 -11.48
N ALA A 110 -0.42 7.17 -10.98
CA ALA A 110 -0.14 7.08 -9.54
C ALA A 110 -0.72 8.28 -8.77
N THR A 111 -0.62 9.49 -9.30
CA THR A 111 -1.24 10.68 -8.69
C THR A 111 -2.76 10.56 -8.62
N GLN A 112 -3.41 10.07 -9.68
CA GLN A 112 -4.87 9.89 -9.71
C GLN A 112 -5.34 8.81 -8.72
N LEU A 113 -4.50 7.80 -8.45
CA LEU A 113 -4.80 6.75 -7.46
C LEU A 113 -4.48 7.15 -6.02
N SER A 114 -3.82 8.29 -5.79
CA SER A 114 -3.42 8.73 -4.46
C SER A 114 -4.62 8.98 -3.56
N GLY A 115 -4.58 8.42 -2.34
CA GLY A 115 -5.65 8.56 -1.35
C GLY A 115 -6.88 7.68 -1.57
N ILE A 116 -6.93 6.87 -2.63
CA ILE A 116 -8.01 5.89 -2.86
C ILE A 116 -7.76 4.63 -2.02
N PRO A 117 -8.68 4.21 -1.13
CA PRO A 117 -8.53 2.96 -0.39
C PRO A 117 -8.33 1.75 -1.32
N GLY A 118 -7.32 0.94 -1.02
CA GLY A 118 -7.00 -0.27 -1.80
C GLY A 118 -6.13 -0.03 -3.04
N SER A 119 -5.80 1.21 -3.41
CA SER A 119 -5.00 1.50 -4.60
C SER A 119 -3.50 1.28 -4.45
N ALA A 120 -3.01 1.05 -3.23
CA ALA A 120 -1.58 0.94 -2.93
C ALA A 120 -0.88 -0.16 -3.75
N ALA A 121 -1.54 -1.30 -3.98
CA ALA A 121 -0.97 -2.38 -4.79
C ALA A 121 -0.74 -1.95 -6.25
N ALA A 122 -1.72 -1.30 -6.87
CA ALA A 122 -1.57 -0.80 -8.24
C ALA A 122 -0.46 0.27 -8.33
N SER A 123 -0.39 1.15 -7.34
CA SER A 123 0.65 2.19 -7.27
C SER A 123 2.05 1.63 -7.02
N ASP A 124 2.16 0.56 -6.24
CA ASP A 124 3.43 -0.13 -6.01
C ASP A 124 3.93 -0.86 -7.27
N GLU A 125 3.03 -1.52 -8.01
CA GLU A 125 3.36 -2.15 -9.30
C GLU A 125 3.81 -1.10 -10.34
N MET A 126 3.16 0.07 -10.38
CA MET A 126 3.59 1.19 -11.22
C MET A 126 5.00 1.69 -10.88
N ALA A 127 5.29 1.86 -9.58
CA ALA A 127 6.62 2.25 -9.12
C ALA A 127 7.66 1.16 -9.40
N GLY A 128 7.28 -0.11 -9.25
CA GLY A 128 8.10 -1.27 -9.60
C GLY A 128 8.49 -1.29 -11.08
N ALA A 129 7.53 -1.09 -11.97
CA ALA A 129 7.79 -1.00 -13.40
C ALA A 129 8.74 0.15 -13.76
N ALA A 130 8.50 1.34 -13.20
CA ALA A 130 9.36 2.50 -13.43
C ALA A 130 10.78 2.28 -12.90
N HIS A 131 10.94 1.63 -11.74
CA HIS A 131 12.23 1.24 -11.20
C HIS A 131 12.94 0.27 -12.16
N SER A 132 12.27 -0.80 -12.60
CA SER A 132 12.82 -1.79 -13.54
C SER A 132 13.38 -1.12 -14.80
N LEU A 133 12.60 -0.25 -15.46
CA LEU A 133 13.05 0.50 -16.63
C LEU A 133 14.31 1.32 -16.38
N ALA A 134 14.36 2.04 -15.25
CA ALA A 134 15.51 2.86 -14.88
C ALA A 134 16.76 2.00 -14.60
N THR A 135 16.60 0.85 -13.94
CA THR A 135 17.70 -0.08 -13.66
C THR A 135 18.23 -0.78 -14.91
N THR A 136 17.35 -1.15 -15.85
CA THR A 136 17.76 -1.77 -17.12
C THR A 136 18.66 -0.82 -17.91
N LEU A 137 18.20 0.41 -18.16
CA LEU A 137 19.00 1.40 -18.91
C LEU A 137 20.30 1.77 -18.18
N LEU A 138 20.29 1.84 -16.85
CA LEU A 138 21.51 2.07 -16.07
C LEU A 138 22.52 0.93 -16.23
N ALA A 139 22.07 -0.32 -16.21
CA ALA A 139 22.95 -1.47 -16.41
C ALA A 139 23.59 -1.45 -17.81
N GLU A 140 22.82 -1.07 -18.84
CA GLU A 140 23.32 -0.89 -20.21
C GLU A 140 24.36 0.23 -20.30
N ALA A 141 24.07 1.38 -19.70
CA ALA A 141 25.00 2.52 -19.65
C ALA A 141 26.33 2.16 -18.98
N ILE A 142 26.28 1.41 -17.86
CA ILE A 142 27.49 0.92 -17.18
C ILE A 142 28.27 -0.05 -18.09
N ALA A 143 27.57 -0.99 -18.74
CA ALA A 143 28.19 -1.96 -19.63
C ALA A 143 28.84 -1.31 -20.86
N ALA A 144 28.27 -0.20 -21.35
CA ALA A 144 28.81 0.60 -22.43
C ALA A 144 30.00 1.49 -22.01
N GLY A 145 30.36 1.54 -20.73
CA GLY A 145 31.41 2.41 -20.20
C GLY A 145 31.00 3.90 -20.21
N GLY A 146 29.71 4.17 -19.99
CA GLY A 146 29.15 5.52 -19.96
C GLY A 146 29.80 6.44 -18.92
N ASN A 147 29.49 7.72 -19.03
CA ASN A 147 30.04 8.79 -18.20
C ASN A 147 29.82 8.52 -16.69
N PRO A 148 30.90 8.37 -15.90
CA PRO A 148 30.80 8.06 -14.47
C PRO A 148 29.96 9.06 -13.65
N ALA A 149 29.95 10.34 -14.05
CA ALA A 149 29.17 11.36 -13.35
C ALA A 149 27.66 11.18 -13.56
N GLN A 150 27.24 10.79 -14.76
CA GLN A 150 25.83 10.52 -15.08
C GLN A 150 25.36 9.23 -14.41
N ILE A 151 26.20 8.17 -14.41
CA ILE A 151 25.94 6.93 -13.68
C ILE A 151 25.74 7.20 -12.19
N ALA A 152 26.60 8.03 -11.57
CA ALA A 152 26.47 8.39 -10.16
C ALA A 152 25.16 9.17 -9.87
N GLN A 153 24.77 10.09 -10.76
CA GLN A 153 23.50 10.80 -10.65
C GLN A 153 22.30 9.85 -10.78
N ALA A 154 22.34 8.92 -11.74
CA ALA A 154 21.29 7.92 -11.91
C ALA A 154 21.10 7.05 -10.66
N LEU A 155 22.20 6.54 -10.09
CA LEU A 155 22.17 5.77 -8.84
C LEU A 155 21.59 6.57 -7.65
N SER A 156 21.98 7.84 -7.53
CA SER A 156 21.42 8.72 -6.48
C SER A 156 19.91 8.89 -6.64
N LYS A 157 19.42 9.02 -7.88
CA LYS A 157 17.98 9.15 -8.16
C LYS A 157 17.22 7.84 -7.95
N LEU A 158 17.79 6.68 -8.29
CA LEU A 158 17.20 5.37 -7.94
C LEU A 158 16.99 5.27 -6.42
N SER A 159 18.02 5.55 -5.62
CA SER A 159 17.92 5.48 -4.15
C SER A 159 16.89 6.44 -3.56
N ALA A 160 16.78 7.66 -4.12
CA ALA A 160 15.74 8.61 -3.73
C ALA A 160 14.33 8.09 -4.08
N GLY A 161 14.19 7.44 -5.23
CA GLY A 161 12.95 6.80 -5.65
C GLY A 161 12.54 5.66 -4.71
N ASP A 162 13.49 4.81 -4.31
CA ASP A 162 13.24 3.71 -3.38
C ASP A 162 12.78 4.24 -2.01
N THR A 163 13.41 5.31 -1.53
CA THR A 163 13.01 5.99 -0.29
C THR A 163 11.57 6.50 -0.38
N ALA A 164 11.20 7.14 -1.50
CA ALA A 164 9.84 7.64 -1.72
C ALA A 164 8.81 6.49 -1.82
N ARG A 165 9.16 5.39 -2.51
CA ARG A 165 8.30 4.21 -2.62
C ARG A 165 8.03 3.58 -1.26
N LEU A 166 9.05 3.44 -0.42
CA LEU A 166 8.91 2.94 0.95
C LEU A 166 8.06 3.86 1.85
N ALA A 167 8.04 5.16 1.57
CA ALA A 167 7.19 6.13 2.25
C ALA A 167 5.73 6.14 1.73
N GLY A 168 5.40 5.35 0.71
CA GLY A 168 4.10 5.34 0.05
C GLY A 168 3.88 6.52 -0.91
N ASP A 169 4.91 7.34 -1.16
CA ASP A 169 4.88 8.40 -2.18
C ASP A 169 5.26 7.83 -3.56
N TYR A 170 4.36 7.02 -4.12
CA TYR A 170 4.59 6.34 -5.39
C TYR A 170 4.79 7.32 -6.57
N ALA A 171 4.06 8.44 -6.59
CA ALA A 171 4.22 9.45 -7.63
C ALA A 171 5.58 10.14 -7.55
N GLY A 172 6.06 10.45 -6.33
CA GLY A 172 7.41 10.93 -6.09
C GLY A 172 8.47 9.89 -6.48
N ALA A 173 8.25 8.62 -6.17
CA ALA A 173 9.14 7.52 -6.55
C ALA A 173 9.31 7.42 -8.08
N ILE A 174 8.19 7.36 -8.81
CA ILE A 174 8.19 7.30 -10.28
C ILE A 174 8.90 8.52 -10.89
N HIS A 175 8.72 9.71 -10.31
CA HIS A 175 9.45 10.90 -10.74
C HIS A 175 10.96 10.73 -10.61
N GLN A 176 11.45 10.22 -9.47
CA GLN A 176 12.88 9.99 -9.27
C GLN A 176 13.42 8.91 -10.21
N TYR A 177 12.67 7.82 -10.44
CA TYR A 177 13.07 6.78 -11.40
C TYR A 177 13.16 7.32 -12.83
N ARG A 178 12.26 8.23 -13.23
CA ARG A 178 12.37 8.93 -14.52
C ARG A 178 13.64 9.77 -14.61
N LEU A 179 14.00 10.48 -13.54
CA LEU A 179 15.26 11.25 -13.50
C LEU A 179 16.46 10.30 -13.61
N ALA A 180 16.42 9.15 -12.93
CA ALA A 180 17.46 8.14 -13.03
C ALA A 180 17.62 7.62 -14.46
N TRP A 181 16.50 7.27 -15.11
CA TRP A 181 16.46 6.83 -16.50
C TRP A 181 17.04 7.89 -17.45
N ASN A 182 16.67 9.17 -17.27
CA ASN A 182 17.23 10.26 -18.07
C ASN A 182 18.75 10.41 -17.88
N HIS A 183 19.26 10.29 -16.65
CA HIS A 183 20.71 10.35 -16.42
C HIS A 183 21.42 9.14 -17.05
N ALA A 184 20.87 7.94 -16.92
CA ALA A 184 21.41 6.73 -17.54
C ALA A 184 21.46 6.84 -19.08
N GLY A 185 20.41 7.37 -19.71
CA GLY A 185 20.38 7.57 -21.17
C GLY A 185 21.32 8.66 -21.69
N ASN A 186 21.87 9.51 -20.81
CA ASN A 186 22.84 10.55 -21.14
C ASN A 186 24.27 10.19 -20.69
N ALA A 187 24.48 9.00 -20.11
CA ALA A 187 25.78 8.53 -19.67
C ALA A 187 26.59 8.00 -20.85
#